data_AF-A0A536F0K2-F1
#
_entry.id   AF-A0A536F0K2-F1
#
_cell.length_a   1.000
_cell.length_b   1.000
_cell.length_c   1.000
_cell.angle_alpha   90.00
_cell.angle_beta   90.00
_cell.angle_gamma   90.00
#
_symmetry.space_group_name_H-M   'P 1'
#
loop_
_entity.id
_entity.type
_entity.pdbx_description
1 polymer ?
#
loop_
_entity_poly.entity_id
_entity_poly.type
_entity_poly.pdbx_seq_one_letter_code
_entity_poly.pdbx_strand_id
1 'polypeptide(L)'
;MRRIADSFSWPLRPRSRWTWAVGVVAVALFPLMFVPLFGYAISAVRASQLDPSSGPPPWRWSSRLLYDGATVALVMAASAAPFVIAYGSLARLLEQTAGDLVGDAVALLVLFFAWGVVALVLAPHVLARFAASGDLRDIVDVISAIRGVRRDFATWNVVVAAIVTAWAIGIACAGLLCVGIVPGVFYAILVSAHATAALGGSGPRPPAR
;
A
#
# COMPACT_ATOMS: atom_id res chain seq x y z
N MET A 1 10.38 -14.90 6.47
CA MET A 1 9.61 -14.72 7.71
C MET A 1 10.22 -13.66 8.63
N ARG A 2 11.50 -13.74 9.06
CA ARG A 2 12.14 -12.71 9.93
C ARG A 2 12.00 -11.27 9.42
N ARG A 3 12.28 -11.01 8.14
CA ARG A 3 12.05 -9.69 7.51
C ARG A 3 10.60 -9.16 7.62
N ILE A 4 9.62 -10.05 7.61
CA ILE A 4 8.21 -9.64 7.69
C ILE A 4 7.82 -9.34 9.14
N ALA A 5 8.33 -10.10 10.12
CA ALA A 5 8.19 -9.73 11.52
C ALA A 5 8.89 -8.40 11.83
N ASP A 6 10.08 -8.19 11.27
CA ASP A 6 10.85 -6.95 11.42
C ASP A 6 10.08 -5.71 10.90
N SER A 7 9.14 -5.89 9.96
CA SER A 7 8.34 -4.80 9.39
C SER A 7 7.56 -4.00 10.44
N PHE A 8 7.11 -4.62 11.53
CA PHE A 8 6.41 -3.92 12.61
C PHE A 8 7.34 -3.04 13.46
N SER A 9 8.61 -3.47 13.62
CA SER A 9 9.63 -2.67 14.33
C SER A 9 10.27 -1.61 13.45
N TRP A 10 10.22 -1.79 12.12
CA TRP A 10 10.96 -0.99 11.15
C TRP A 10 10.63 0.51 11.18
N PRO A 11 9.35 0.95 11.27
CA PRO A 11 8.98 2.36 11.37
C PRO A 11 9.62 3.10 12.56
N LEU A 12 10.00 2.37 13.61
CA LEU A 12 10.55 2.92 14.85
C LEU A 12 12.08 3.04 14.81
N ARG A 13 12.74 2.49 13.77
CA ARG A 13 14.19 2.53 13.66
C ARG A 13 14.67 3.95 13.33
N PRO A 14 15.61 4.51 14.12
CA PRO A 14 16.05 5.88 13.92
C PRO A 14 16.91 6.02 12.67
N ARG A 15 16.45 6.82 11.71
CA ARG A 15 17.27 7.30 10.58
C ARG A 15 17.10 8.80 10.32
N SER A 16 15.90 9.34 10.59
CA SER A 16 15.62 10.77 10.62
C SER A 16 14.47 11.07 11.56
N ARG A 17 14.67 12.03 12.48
CA ARG A 17 13.63 12.51 13.40
C ARG A 17 12.43 13.17 12.69
N TRP A 18 12.64 13.67 11.48
CA TRP A 18 11.62 14.38 10.71
C TRP A 18 10.72 13.46 9.90
N THR A 19 11.08 12.18 9.74
CA THR A 19 10.31 11.24 8.93
C THR A 19 8.86 11.11 9.41
N TRP A 20 8.69 10.97 10.72
CA TRP A 20 7.38 10.86 11.35
C TRP A 20 6.60 12.17 11.29
N ALA A 21 7.22 13.30 11.60
CA ALA A 21 6.53 14.60 11.56
C ALA A 21 5.99 14.90 10.15
N VAL A 22 6.83 14.76 9.11
CA VAL A 22 6.41 15.00 7.72
C VAL A 22 5.40 13.95 7.26
N GLY A 23 5.55 12.69 7.66
CA GLY A 23 4.62 11.62 7.33
C GLY A 23 3.22 11.81 7.93
N VAL A 24 3.15 12.19 9.21
CA VAL A 24 1.90 12.52 9.89
C VAL A 24 1.23 13.71 9.22
N VAL A 25 1.98 14.76 8.88
CA VAL A 25 1.43 15.91 8.14
C VAL A 25 0.93 15.50 6.75
N ALA A 26 1.68 14.66 6.04
CA ALA A 26 1.28 14.16 4.72
C ALA A 26 0.00 13.30 4.78
N VAL A 27 -0.19 12.50 5.83
CA VAL A 27 -1.43 11.75 6.04
C VAL A 27 -2.58 12.66 6.46
N ALA A 28 -2.36 13.65 7.34
CA ALA A 28 -3.39 14.60 7.73
C ALA A 28 -3.89 15.43 6.52
N LEU A 29 -2.97 15.76 5.60
CA LEU A 29 -3.25 16.47 4.36
C LEU A 29 -3.41 15.51 3.17
N PHE A 30 -3.82 14.26 3.40
CA PHE A 30 -3.88 13.22 2.37
C PHE A 30 -4.55 13.66 1.05
N PRO A 31 -5.70 14.37 1.04
CA PRO A 31 -6.32 14.79 -0.23
C PRO A 31 -5.42 15.68 -1.10
N LEU A 32 -4.49 16.44 -0.48
CA LEU A 32 -3.51 17.28 -1.18
C LEU A 32 -2.17 16.53 -1.39
N MET A 33 -1.83 15.62 -0.49
CA MET A 33 -0.50 15.00 -0.39
C MET A 33 -0.46 13.53 -0.83
N PHE A 34 -1.53 13.00 -1.42
CA PHE A 34 -1.60 11.59 -1.83
C PHE A 34 -0.47 11.21 -2.80
N VAL A 35 -0.16 12.06 -3.79
CA VAL A 35 0.95 11.83 -4.73
C VAL A 35 2.30 11.73 -3.98
N PRO A 36 2.75 12.76 -3.21
CA PRO A 36 3.95 12.64 -2.39
C PRO A 36 3.96 11.44 -1.45
N LEU A 37 2.82 11.09 -0.85
CA LEU A 37 2.70 9.99 0.10
C LEU A 37 2.88 8.63 -0.59
N PHE A 38 2.26 8.40 -1.74
CA PHE A 38 2.49 7.19 -2.55
C PHE A 38 3.94 7.11 -3.03
N GLY A 39 4.51 8.23 -3.47
CA GLY A 39 5.92 8.30 -3.88
C GLY A 39 6.86 7.95 -2.73
N TYR A 40 6.55 8.45 -1.53
CA TYR A 40 7.29 8.10 -0.32
C TYR A 40 7.16 6.62 0.04
N ALA A 41 5.96 6.03 -0.08
CA ALA A 41 5.77 4.60 0.13
C ALA A 41 6.65 3.76 -0.82
N ILE A 42 6.74 4.11 -2.10
CA ILE A 42 7.67 3.45 -3.05
C ILE A 42 9.13 3.66 -2.66
N SER A 43 9.50 4.86 -2.23
CA SER A 43 10.86 5.12 -1.74
C SER A 43 11.22 4.25 -0.53
N ALA A 44 10.25 3.98 0.36
CA ALA A 44 10.39 3.11 1.51
C ALA A 44 10.53 1.63 1.09
N VAL A 45 9.72 1.16 0.12
CA VAL A 45 9.89 -0.18 -0.47
C VAL A 45 11.30 -0.32 -1.04
N ARG A 46 11.74 0.63 -1.86
CA ARG A 46 13.06 0.62 -2.51
C ARG A 46 14.20 0.63 -1.49
N ALA A 47 14.14 1.51 -0.48
CA ALA A 47 15.14 1.56 0.58
C ALA A 47 15.21 0.24 1.37
N SER A 48 14.05 -0.36 1.68
CA SER A 48 13.98 -1.64 2.36
C SER A 48 14.47 -2.82 1.51
N GLN A 49 14.35 -2.75 0.18
CA GLN A 49 14.91 -3.77 -0.71
C GLN A 49 16.45 -3.72 -0.74
N LEU A 50 17.01 -2.50 -0.72
CA LEU A 50 18.45 -2.26 -0.74
C LEU A 50 19.11 -2.60 0.61
N ASP A 51 18.57 -2.07 1.70
CA ASP A 51 19.06 -2.34 3.05
C ASP A 51 17.88 -2.43 4.05
N PRO A 52 17.37 -3.66 4.31
CA PRO A 52 16.28 -3.89 5.25
C PRO A 52 16.65 -3.63 6.71
N SER A 53 17.94 -3.55 7.04
CA SER A 53 18.36 -3.29 8.42
C SER A 53 18.18 -1.81 8.79
N SER A 54 18.33 -0.92 7.81
CA SER A 54 18.20 0.51 7.98
C SER A 54 16.75 0.97 8.15
N GLY A 55 16.52 2.03 8.94
CA GLY A 55 15.18 2.61 9.14
C GLY A 55 14.64 3.35 7.90
N PRO A 56 13.40 3.90 8.00
CA PRO A 56 12.73 4.57 6.90
C PRO A 56 13.58 5.68 6.25
N PRO A 57 13.51 5.83 4.91
CA PRO A 57 14.29 6.86 4.24
C PRO A 57 13.84 8.26 4.69
N PRO A 58 14.76 9.24 4.73
CA PRO A 58 14.38 10.63 4.98
C PRO A 58 13.53 11.16 3.82
N TRP A 59 12.60 12.07 4.11
CA TRP A 59 11.83 12.76 3.08
C TRP A 59 12.76 13.60 2.21
N ARG A 60 12.68 13.39 0.90
CA ARG A 60 13.42 14.15 -0.12
C ARG A 60 12.48 14.51 -1.25
N TRP A 61 12.17 15.79 -1.36
CA TRP A 61 11.45 16.34 -2.50
C TRP A 61 12.31 16.15 -3.76
N SER A 62 11.81 15.33 -4.68
CA SER A 62 12.49 15.03 -5.94
C SER A 62 11.45 14.78 -7.02
N SER A 63 11.83 14.99 -8.28
CA SER A 63 10.99 14.63 -9.43
C SER A 63 10.61 13.15 -9.40
N ARG A 64 11.53 12.28 -8.96
CA ARG A 64 11.28 10.84 -8.82
C ARG A 64 10.22 10.51 -7.78
N LEU A 65 10.20 11.20 -6.64
CA LEU A 65 9.15 11.03 -5.63
C LEU A 65 7.76 11.32 -6.23
N LEU A 66 7.63 12.45 -6.92
CA LEU A 66 6.36 12.85 -7.53
C LEU A 66 5.96 11.92 -8.69
N TYR A 67 6.92 11.50 -9.52
CA TYR A 67 6.69 10.57 -10.61
C TYR A 67 6.24 9.20 -10.11
N ASP A 68 6.99 8.60 -9.18
CA ASP A 68 6.64 7.29 -8.58
C ASP A 68 5.26 7.38 -7.92
N GLY A 69 4.98 8.48 -7.22
CA GLY A 69 3.71 8.73 -6.55
C GLY A 69 2.53 8.92 -7.49
N ALA A 70 2.67 9.74 -8.54
CA ALA A 70 1.62 9.98 -9.52
C ALA A 70 1.29 8.71 -10.29
N THR A 71 2.33 7.94 -10.63
CA THR A 71 2.19 6.64 -11.29
C THR A 71 1.36 5.67 -10.44
N VAL A 72 1.75 5.47 -9.18
CA VAL A 72 1.02 4.56 -8.28
C VAL A 72 -0.41 5.06 -8.03
N ALA A 73 -0.59 6.36 -7.86
CA ALA A 73 -1.92 6.94 -7.67
C ALA A 73 -2.84 6.71 -8.88
N LEU A 74 -2.32 6.92 -10.11
CA LEU A 74 -3.07 6.67 -11.33
C LEU A 74 -3.48 5.19 -11.44
N VAL A 75 -2.57 4.28 -11.12
CA VAL A 75 -2.83 2.84 -11.18
C VAL A 75 -3.85 2.43 -10.12
N MET A 76 -3.75 2.97 -8.91
CA MET A 76 -4.74 2.71 -7.87
C MET A 76 -6.11 3.25 -8.26
N ALA A 77 -6.19 4.46 -8.82
CA ALA A 77 -7.43 5.03 -9.32
C ALA A 77 -8.03 4.19 -10.47
N ALA A 78 -7.19 3.78 -11.43
CA ALA A 78 -7.61 2.90 -12.53
C ALA A 78 -8.11 1.54 -12.02
N SER A 79 -7.47 0.97 -11.00
CA SER A 79 -7.90 -0.29 -10.39
C SER A 79 -9.25 -0.17 -9.65
N ALA A 80 -9.58 1.01 -9.13
CA ALA A 80 -10.84 1.28 -8.45
C ALA A 80 -11.99 1.55 -9.42
N ALA A 81 -11.69 2.00 -10.64
CA ALA A 81 -12.70 2.42 -11.62
C ALA A 81 -13.81 1.39 -11.90
N PRO A 82 -13.52 0.08 -12.09
CA PRO A 82 -14.57 -0.92 -12.30
C PRO A 82 -15.57 -1.00 -11.13
N PHE A 83 -15.07 -0.83 -9.90
CA PHE A 83 -15.89 -0.90 -8.68
C PHE A 83 -16.74 0.36 -8.51
N VAL A 84 -16.19 1.53 -8.82
CA VAL A 84 -16.94 2.80 -8.84
C VAL A 84 -18.05 2.76 -9.89
N ILE A 85 -17.78 2.20 -11.07
CA ILE A 85 -18.79 2.04 -12.13
C ILE A 85 -19.90 1.06 -11.67
N ALA A 86 -19.52 -0.03 -10.98
CA ALA A 86 -20.48 -1.01 -10.47
C ALA A 86 -21.34 -0.50 -9.31
N TYR A 87 -20.89 0.55 -8.60
CA TYR A 87 -21.57 1.09 -7.42
C TYR A 87 -23.03 1.44 -7.67
N GLY A 88 -23.32 2.27 -8.67
CA GLY A 88 -24.70 2.74 -8.89
C GLY A 88 -25.68 1.64 -9.28
N SER A 89 -25.20 0.55 -9.88
CA SER A 89 -26.06 -0.60 -10.21
C SER A 89 -26.29 -1.50 -8.99
N LEU A 90 -25.26 -1.72 -8.18
CA LEU A 90 -25.36 -2.53 -6.98
C LEU A 90 -26.17 -1.85 -5.87
N ALA A 91 -25.97 -0.54 -5.67
CA ALA A 91 -26.75 0.26 -4.73
C ALA A 91 -28.24 0.14 -5.04
N ARG A 92 -28.66 0.49 -6.26
CA ARG A 92 -30.06 0.39 -6.70
C ARG A 92 -30.69 -1.00 -6.53
N LEU A 93 -29.92 -2.07 -6.73
CA LEU A 93 -30.39 -3.43 -6.50
C LEU A 93 -30.68 -3.68 -5.00
N LEU A 94 -29.80 -3.20 -4.13
CA LEU A 94 -29.90 -3.40 -2.68
C LEU A 94 -30.91 -2.47 -2.03
N GLU A 95 -31.10 -1.24 -2.54
CA GLU A 95 -32.13 -0.30 -2.13
C GLU A 95 -33.52 -0.93 -2.18
N GLN A 96 -33.81 -1.70 -3.24
CA GLN A 96 -35.09 -2.40 -3.41
C GLN A 96 -35.40 -3.41 -2.30
N THR A 97 -34.38 -3.89 -1.60
CA THR A 97 -34.52 -4.96 -0.60
C THR A 97 -34.31 -4.45 0.83
N ALA A 98 -33.45 -3.45 1.03
CA ALA A 98 -33.00 -2.98 2.34
C ALA A 98 -33.27 -1.49 2.62
N GLY A 99 -33.80 -0.75 1.63
CA GLY A 99 -33.99 0.70 1.69
C GLY A 99 -32.71 1.49 1.37
N ASP A 100 -32.88 2.78 1.07
CA ASP A 100 -31.85 3.65 0.46
C ASP A 100 -30.51 3.64 1.21
N LEU A 101 -30.53 4.08 2.48
CA LEU A 101 -29.31 4.25 3.28
C LEU A 101 -28.55 2.93 3.49
N VAL A 102 -29.27 1.84 3.75
CA VAL A 102 -28.68 0.53 4.02
C VAL A 102 -28.16 -0.09 2.72
N GLY A 103 -28.92 0.03 1.63
CA GLY A 103 -28.52 -0.44 0.30
C GLY A 103 -27.24 0.22 -0.18
N ASP A 104 -27.15 1.55 -0.06
CA ASP A 104 -25.95 2.33 -0.36
C ASP A 104 -24.75 1.90 0.48
N ALA A 105 -24.92 1.81 1.80
CA ALA A 105 -23.84 1.44 2.71
C ALA A 105 -23.31 0.02 2.42
N VAL A 106 -24.20 -0.94 2.18
CA VAL A 106 -23.81 -2.32 1.85
C VAL A 106 -23.12 -2.38 0.49
N ALA A 107 -23.63 -1.68 -0.53
CA ALA A 107 -23.00 -1.63 -1.85
C ALA A 107 -21.57 -1.08 -1.76
N LEU A 108 -21.40 0.02 -1.03
CA LEU A 108 -20.09 0.64 -0.80
C LEU A 108 -19.13 -0.33 -0.12
N LEU A 109 -19.57 -0.97 0.98
CA LEU A 109 -18.74 -1.91 1.74
C LEU A 109 -18.33 -3.12 0.91
N VAL A 110 -19.25 -3.73 0.16
CA VAL A 110 -18.97 -4.90 -0.69
C VAL A 110 -17.95 -4.55 -1.78
N LEU A 111 -18.14 -3.42 -2.47
CA LEU A 111 -17.25 -3.00 -3.55
C LEU A 111 -15.89 -2.56 -3.04
N PHE A 112 -15.84 -1.85 -1.91
CA PHE A 112 -14.60 -1.47 -1.27
C PHE A 112 -13.82 -2.69 -0.80
N PHE A 113 -14.50 -3.68 -0.22
CA PHE A 113 -13.89 -4.95 0.17
C PHE A 113 -13.34 -5.71 -1.05
N ALA A 114 -14.14 -5.83 -2.11
CA ALA A 114 -13.73 -6.52 -3.33
C ALA A 114 -12.50 -5.85 -3.97
N TRP A 115 -12.48 -4.51 -4.05
CA TRP A 115 -11.32 -3.76 -4.50
C TRP A 115 -10.11 -3.95 -3.59
N GLY A 116 -10.31 -3.92 -2.26
CA GLY A 116 -9.25 -4.19 -1.28
C GLY A 116 -8.61 -5.56 -1.46
N VAL A 117 -9.40 -6.61 -1.75
CA VAL A 117 -8.87 -7.94 -2.07
C VAL A 117 -8.03 -7.90 -3.34
N VAL A 118 -8.52 -7.27 -4.42
CA VAL A 118 -7.75 -7.13 -5.67
C VAL A 118 -6.43 -6.38 -5.43
N ALA A 119 -6.47 -5.29 -4.66
CA ALA A 119 -5.29 -4.53 -4.30
C ALA A 119 -4.29 -5.38 -3.49
N LEU A 120 -4.74 -6.16 -2.51
CA LEU A 120 -3.85 -7.03 -1.71
C LEU A 120 -3.24 -8.17 -2.53
N VAL A 121 -3.96 -8.69 -3.52
CA VAL A 121 -3.45 -9.73 -4.43
C VAL A 121 -2.37 -9.16 -5.35
N LEU A 122 -2.62 -8.01 -5.96
CA LEU A 122 -1.78 -7.49 -7.04
C LEU A 122 -0.68 -6.54 -6.55
N ALA A 123 -1.05 -5.56 -5.71
CA ALA A 123 -0.19 -4.42 -5.40
C ALA A 123 1.15 -4.82 -4.76
N PRO A 124 1.25 -5.76 -3.81
CA PRO A 124 2.55 -6.08 -3.20
C PRO A 124 3.62 -6.53 -4.22
N HIS A 125 3.28 -7.41 -5.16
CA HIS A 125 4.25 -7.84 -6.17
C HIS A 125 4.55 -6.74 -7.20
N VAL A 126 3.51 -6.04 -7.64
CA VAL A 126 3.63 -4.95 -8.61
C VAL A 126 4.51 -3.83 -8.06
N LEU A 127 4.22 -3.33 -6.85
CA LEU A 127 4.95 -2.24 -6.22
C LEU A 127 6.37 -2.65 -5.85
N ALA A 128 6.60 -3.92 -5.46
CA ALA A 128 7.95 -4.42 -5.23
C ALA A 128 8.80 -4.43 -6.52
N ARG A 129 8.25 -4.87 -7.65
CA ARG A 129 8.96 -4.83 -8.94
C ARG A 129 9.21 -3.41 -9.41
N PHE A 130 8.19 -2.56 -9.38
CA PHE A 130 8.31 -1.16 -9.75
C PHE A 130 9.32 -0.40 -8.88
N ALA A 131 9.35 -0.67 -7.57
CA ALA A 131 10.34 -0.07 -6.68
C ALA A 131 11.77 -0.46 -7.05
N ALA A 132 11.98 -1.70 -7.52
CA ALA A 132 13.28 -2.22 -7.93
C ALA A 132 13.73 -1.71 -9.31
N SER A 133 12.84 -1.71 -10.31
CA SER A 133 13.17 -1.39 -11.71
C SER A 133 12.96 0.08 -12.07
N GLY A 134 11.93 0.73 -11.51
CA GLY A 134 11.41 2.01 -11.99
C GLY A 134 10.67 1.94 -13.33
N ASP A 135 10.44 0.75 -13.90
CA ASP A 135 9.77 0.58 -15.19
C ASP A 135 8.23 0.52 -15.02
N LEU A 136 7.52 1.36 -15.75
CA LEU A 136 6.05 1.38 -15.79
C LEU A 136 5.45 0.06 -16.28
N ARG A 137 6.18 -0.68 -17.12
CA ARG A 137 5.73 -1.99 -17.62
C ARG A 137 5.48 -2.99 -16.50
N ASP A 138 6.23 -2.90 -15.42
CA ASP A 138 6.06 -3.78 -14.25
C ASP A 138 4.73 -3.53 -13.53
N ILE A 139 4.14 -2.35 -13.69
CA ILE A 139 2.87 -2.00 -13.04
C ILE A 139 1.66 -2.55 -13.79
N VAL A 140 1.73 -2.59 -15.10
CA VAL A 140 0.65 -3.09 -15.97
C VAL A 140 0.72 -4.60 -16.20
N ASP A 141 1.83 -5.25 -15.82
CA ASP A 141 2.04 -6.69 -15.95
C ASP A 141 1.34 -7.50 -14.83
N VAL A 142 0.01 -7.42 -14.82
CA VAL A 142 -0.89 -8.10 -13.88
C VAL A 142 -0.70 -9.62 -13.93
N ILE A 143 -0.43 -10.18 -15.12
CA ILE A 143 -0.26 -11.63 -15.30
C ILE A 143 0.96 -12.12 -14.51
N SER A 144 2.07 -11.39 -14.56
CA SER A 144 3.25 -11.77 -13.78
C SER A 144 3.06 -11.54 -12.29
N ALA A 145 2.26 -10.56 -11.86
CA ALA A 145 1.88 -10.42 -10.45
C ALA A 145 1.12 -11.66 -9.94
N ILE A 146 0.13 -12.14 -10.69
CA ILE A 146 -0.63 -13.36 -10.35
C ILE A 146 0.28 -14.59 -10.35
N ARG A 147 1.17 -14.73 -11.34
CA ARG A 147 2.18 -15.81 -11.35
C ARG A 147 3.11 -15.73 -10.15
N GLY A 148 3.51 -14.52 -9.74
CA GLY A 148 4.31 -14.27 -8.54
C GLY A 148 3.60 -14.76 -7.27
N VAL A 149 2.32 -14.43 -7.10
CA VAL A 149 1.49 -14.92 -5.98
C VAL A 149 1.45 -16.44 -5.95
N ARG A 150 1.23 -17.09 -7.10
CA ARG A 150 1.18 -18.57 -7.15
C ARG A 150 2.52 -19.21 -6.78
N ARG A 151 3.63 -18.62 -7.22
CA ARG A 151 4.97 -19.17 -6.99
C ARG A 151 5.47 -18.94 -5.56
N ASP A 152 5.20 -17.77 -5.00
CA ASP A 152 5.69 -17.34 -3.68
C ASP A 152 4.54 -17.18 -2.67
N PHE A 153 3.51 -18.03 -2.77
CA PHE A 153 2.26 -17.89 -2.01
C PHE A 153 2.46 -17.77 -0.51
N ALA A 154 3.33 -18.59 0.08
CA ALA A 154 3.61 -18.53 1.52
C ALA A 154 4.18 -17.17 1.94
N THR A 155 5.10 -16.60 1.16
CA THR A 155 5.68 -15.27 1.45
C THR A 155 4.64 -14.18 1.23
N TRP A 156 3.89 -14.25 0.12
CA TRP A 156 2.81 -13.32 -0.17
C TRP A 156 1.75 -13.32 0.94
N ASN A 157 1.32 -14.49 1.40
CA ASN A 157 0.31 -14.62 2.44
C ASN A 157 0.76 -13.96 3.75
N VAL A 158 2.03 -14.14 4.15
CA VAL A 158 2.57 -13.51 5.37
C VAL A 158 2.74 -11.99 5.17
N VAL A 159 3.09 -11.52 3.96
CA VAL A 159 3.13 -10.09 3.64
C VAL A 159 1.74 -9.45 3.70
N VAL A 160 0.73 -10.08 3.10
CA VAL A 160 -0.66 -9.62 3.16
C VAL A 160 -1.17 -9.63 4.60
N ALA A 161 -0.87 -10.68 5.37
CA ALA A 161 -1.22 -10.73 6.79
C ALA A 161 -0.58 -9.57 7.57
N ALA A 162 0.69 -9.24 7.30
CA ALA A 162 1.37 -8.10 7.93
C ALA A 162 0.73 -6.76 7.55
N ILE A 163 0.41 -6.56 6.26
CA ILE A 163 -0.29 -5.36 5.77
C ILE A 163 -1.64 -5.22 6.48
N VAL A 164 -2.50 -6.23 6.40
CA VAL A 164 -3.84 -6.20 7.01
C VAL A 164 -3.77 -5.97 8.52
N THR A 165 -2.82 -6.61 9.20
CA THR A 165 -2.61 -6.43 10.65
C THR A 165 -2.17 -5.00 10.96
N ALA A 166 -1.24 -4.43 10.19
CA ALA A 166 -0.78 -3.06 10.41
C ALA A 166 -1.90 -2.03 10.20
N TRP A 167 -2.74 -2.22 9.19
CA TRP A 167 -3.93 -1.37 8.97
C TRP A 167 -4.98 -1.57 10.07
N ALA A 168 -5.21 -2.81 10.53
CA ALA A 168 -6.09 -3.06 11.67
C ALA A 168 -5.60 -2.35 12.94
N ILE A 169 -4.29 -2.38 13.23
CA ILE A 169 -3.69 -1.61 14.33
C ILE A 169 -3.88 -0.10 14.09
N GLY A 170 -3.56 0.39 12.89
CA GLY A 170 -3.67 1.81 12.55
C GLY A 170 -5.09 2.36 12.69
N ILE A 171 -6.10 1.57 12.31
CA ILE A 171 -7.52 1.91 12.47
C ILE A 171 -7.96 1.73 13.92
N ALA A 172 -7.51 0.69 14.63
CA ALA A 172 -7.82 0.51 16.05
C ALA A 172 -7.32 1.69 16.92
N CYS A 173 -6.22 2.32 16.53
CA CYS A 173 -5.75 3.57 17.14
C CYS A 173 -6.74 4.74 17.00
N ALA A 174 -7.74 4.68 16.12
CA ALA A 174 -8.83 5.65 16.06
C ALA A 174 -9.75 5.60 17.30
N GLY A 175 -9.88 4.42 17.93
CA GLY A 175 -10.68 4.23 19.14
C GLY A 175 -10.06 4.79 20.43
N LEU A 176 -8.75 5.06 20.44
CA LEU A 176 -8.00 5.57 21.59
C LEU A 176 -7.76 7.09 21.49
N LEU A 177 -8.80 7.93 21.33
CA LEU A 177 -8.78 9.42 21.33
C LEU A 177 -8.77 10.17 19.97
N CYS A 178 -9.13 9.58 18.82
CA CYS A 178 -9.20 10.27 17.50
C CYS A 178 -7.87 10.88 16.94
N VAL A 179 -6.85 11.11 17.78
CA VAL A 179 -5.53 11.62 17.39
C VAL A 179 -4.63 10.50 16.83
N GLY A 180 -4.93 9.24 17.18
CA GLY A 180 -4.12 8.07 16.82
C GLY A 180 -4.26 7.59 15.37
N ILE A 181 -5.30 8.00 14.63
CA ILE A 181 -5.54 7.49 13.26
C ILE A 181 -4.48 7.96 12.27
N VAL A 182 -4.09 9.23 12.32
CA VAL A 182 -3.09 9.80 11.42
C VAL A 182 -1.71 9.12 11.58
N PRO A 183 -1.12 9.05 12.79
CA PRO A 183 0.12 8.32 13.00
C PRO A 183 -0.05 6.80 12.76
N GLY A 184 -1.21 6.23 13.07
CA GLY A 184 -1.53 4.82 12.81
C GLY A 184 -1.56 4.46 11.33
N VAL A 185 -2.12 5.33 10.48
CA VAL A 185 -2.12 5.17 9.02
C VAL A 185 -0.70 5.31 8.46
N PHE A 186 0.06 6.32 8.93
CA PHE A 186 1.45 6.46 8.49
C PHE A 186 2.31 5.25 8.88
N TYR A 187 2.12 4.72 10.10
CA TYR A 187 2.70 3.46 10.55
C TYR A 187 2.35 2.31 9.61
N ALA A 188 1.06 2.13 9.32
CA ALA A 188 0.59 1.06 8.45
C ALA A 188 1.19 1.14 7.03
N ILE A 189 1.35 2.34 6.48
CA ILE A 189 2.02 2.57 5.20
C ILE A 189 3.49 2.10 5.26
N LEU A 190 4.23 2.47 6.31
CA LEU A 190 5.64 2.08 6.46
C LEU A 190 5.81 0.57 6.66
N VAL A 191 4.97 -0.05 7.50
CA VAL A 191 4.97 -1.52 7.68
C VAL A 191 4.64 -2.21 6.35
N SER A 192 3.63 -1.72 5.64
CA SER A 192 3.24 -2.25 4.33
C SER A 192 4.40 -2.16 3.34
N ALA A 193 5.06 -1.02 3.24
CA ALA A 193 6.20 -0.83 2.36
C ALA A 193 7.36 -1.79 2.66
N HIS A 194 7.69 -1.97 3.94
CA HIS A 194 8.74 -2.91 4.36
C HIS A 194 8.37 -4.38 4.11
N ALA A 195 7.11 -4.75 4.38
CA ALA A 195 6.62 -6.10 4.09
C ALA A 195 6.62 -6.37 2.58
N THR A 196 6.14 -5.42 1.77
CA THR A 196 6.16 -5.48 0.30
C THR A 196 7.56 -5.66 -0.26
N ALA A 197 8.57 -5.01 0.32
CA ALA A 197 9.97 -5.17 -0.11
C ALA A 197 10.47 -6.62 -0.05
N ALA A 198 9.90 -7.47 0.82
CA ALA A 198 10.26 -8.88 0.91
C ALA A 198 9.92 -9.69 -0.36
N LEU A 199 9.00 -9.20 -1.20
CA LEU A 199 8.58 -9.84 -2.45
C LEU A 199 9.47 -9.49 -3.65
N GLY A 200 10.31 -8.45 -3.54
CA GLY A 200 11.20 -8.02 -4.63
C GLY A 200 12.41 -8.94 -4.86
N GLY A 201 12.67 -9.88 -3.95
CA GLY A 201 13.87 -10.73 -3.96
C GLY A 201 13.75 -12.03 -4.76
N SER A 202 12.58 -12.35 -5.32
CA SER A 202 12.31 -13.70 -5.82
C SER A 202 12.55 -13.90 -7.33
N GLY A 203 13.01 -12.90 -8.09
CA GLY A 203 13.31 -13.01 -9.54
C GLY A 203 14.82 -13.10 -9.85
N PRO A 204 15.24 -13.76 -10.96
CA PRO A 204 16.65 -13.90 -11.29
C PRO A 204 17.26 -12.52 -11.55
N ARG A 205 18.23 -12.13 -10.73
CA ARG A 205 19.03 -10.92 -10.92
C ARG A 205 19.77 -11.02 -12.25
N PRO A 206 19.61 -10.10 -13.21
CA PRO A 206 20.71 -9.82 -14.12
C PRO A 206 21.82 -9.14 -13.31
N PRO A 207 23.10 -9.46 -13.54
CA PRO A 207 24.19 -8.71 -12.95
C PRO A 207 24.17 -7.30 -13.53
N ALA A 208 24.16 -6.27 -12.67
CA ALA A 208 24.43 -4.91 -13.12
C ALA A 208 25.94 -4.77 -13.33
N ARG A 209 26.31 -4.51 -14.59
CA ARG A 209 27.60 -3.96 -15.02
C ARG A 209 27.63 -2.47 -14.74
#